data_AF-A0A920MAK0-F1
#
_entry.id   AF-A0A920MAK0-F1
#
_cell.length_a   1.000
_cell.length_b   1.000
_cell.length_c   1.000
_cell.angle_alpha   90.00
_cell.angle_beta   90.00
_cell.angle_gamma   90.00
#
_symmetry.space_group_name_H-M   'P 1'
#
loop_
_entity.id
_entity.type
_entity.pdbx_description
1 polymer ?
#
loop_
_entity_poly.entity_id
_entity_poly.type
_entity_poly.pdbx_seq_one_letter_code
_entity_poly.pdbx_strand_id
1 'polypeptide(L)'
;MHSLRYKKIKKGREEHYLRDDKEMSETLIRMGSKKLKLNGTIRELVEDELFGTVMDIKKYRDLFDRMSSNLQLYRLIQLMVQHEVELEHAGAEHILEKIQPLVQQIPEFFIERDTETGKIKILLKDEELEFSWNQLENLSLNDYVMLLQVHRNLIQIFWRSGKLAS
;
A
#
# COMPACT_ATOMS: atom_id res chain seq x y z
N MET A 1 2.26 38.42 -12.61
CA MET A 1 0.94 37.75 -12.59
C MET A 1 1.09 36.35 -13.16
N HIS A 2 1.00 35.30 -12.34
CA HIS A 2 0.96 33.92 -12.84
C HIS A 2 -0.50 33.58 -13.18
N SER A 3 -0.77 33.26 -14.44
CA SER A 3 -2.06 32.73 -14.89
C SER A 3 -2.22 31.30 -14.35
N LEU A 4 -3.19 31.10 -13.46
CA LEU A 4 -3.62 29.76 -13.04
C LEU A 4 -4.34 29.10 -14.21
N ARG A 5 -3.71 28.09 -14.82
CA ARG A 5 -4.36 27.26 -15.86
C ARG A 5 -5.25 26.23 -15.17
N TYR A 6 -6.56 26.42 -15.27
CA TYR A 6 -7.53 25.43 -14.82
C TYR A 6 -7.77 24.38 -15.92
N LYS A 7 -7.92 23.12 -15.52
CA LYS A 7 -8.43 22.04 -16.39
C LYS A 7 -9.95 22.01 -16.28
N LYS A 8 -10.64 22.04 -17.43
CA LYS A 8 -12.11 22.00 -17.50
C LYS A 8 -12.59 20.59 -17.83
N ILE A 9 -13.51 20.08 -17.02
CA ILE A 9 -14.20 18.81 -17.29
C ILE A 9 -15.69 19.10 -17.46
N LYS A 10 -16.31 18.48 -18.47
CA LYS A 10 -17.74 18.60 -18.76
C LYS A 10 -18.41 17.24 -18.71
N LYS A 11 -19.48 17.10 -17.91
CA LYS A 11 -20.37 15.93 -17.93
C LYS A 11 -21.81 16.40 -18.05
N GLY A 12 -22.39 16.26 -19.24
CA GLY A 12 -23.73 16.78 -19.52
C GLY A 12 -23.78 18.30 -19.39
N ARG A 13 -24.59 18.80 -18.43
CA ARG A 13 -24.75 20.24 -18.13
C ARG A 13 -23.84 20.75 -17.00
N GLU A 14 -23.13 19.85 -16.31
CA GLU A 14 -22.21 20.23 -15.23
C GLU A 14 -20.82 20.53 -15.79
N GLU A 15 -20.24 21.65 -15.34
CA GLU A 15 -18.87 22.07 -15.66
C GLU A 15 -18.05 22.18 -14.37
N HIS A 16 -16.88 21.53 -14.34
CA HIS A 16 -15.94 21.60 -13.23
C HIS A 16 -14.66 22.29 -13.69
N TYR A 17 -14.19 23.27 -12.92
CA TYR A 17 -12.93 23.99 -13.14
C TYR A 17 -11.95 23.56 -12.07
N LEU A 18 -10.90 22.84 -12.47
CA LEU A 18 -10.03 22.12 -11.56
C LEU A 18 -8.62 22.68 -11.66
N ARG A 19 -7.94 22.77 -10.51
CA ARG A 19 -6.64 23.42 -10.35
C ARG A 19 -5.50 22.52 -10.83
N ASP A 20 -5.65 21.20 -10.69
CA ASP A 20 -4.63 20.22 -11.03
C ASP A 20 -5.20 18.83 -11.37
N ASP A 21 -4.30 17.90 -11.69
CA ASP A 21 -4.63 16.50 -12.02
C ASP A 21 -5.12 15.67 -10.84
N LYS A 22 -4.78 16.08 -9.61
CA LYS A 22 -5.25 15.42 -8.40
C LYS A 22 -6.74 15.72 -8.21
N GLU A 23 -7.13 16.99 -8.31
CA GLU A 23 -8.51 17.45 -8.19
C GLU A 23 -9.37 16.87 -9.33
N MET A 24 -8.82 16.76 -10.54
CA MET A 24 -9.42 16.02 -11.65
C MET A 24 -9.67 14.56 -11.34
N SER A 25 -8.65 13.84 -10.87
CA SER A 25 -8.78 12.41 -10.57
C SER A 25 -9.82 12.16 -9.48
N GLU A 26 -9.81 12.95 -8.41
CA GLU A 26 -10.78 12.84 -7.31
C GLU A 26 -12.21 13.15 -7.77
N THR A 27 -12.37 14.18 -8.60
CA THR A 27 -13.67 14.55 -9.17
C THR A 27 -14.22 13.43 -10.05
N LEU A 28 -13.40 12.84 -10.91
CA LEU A 28 -13.79 11.71 -11.76
C LEU A 28 -14.16 10.47 -10.95
N ILE A 29 -13.38 10.13 -9.92
CA ILE A 29 -13.68 9.02 -9.01
C ILE A 29 -15.03 9.25 -8.33
N ARG A 30 -15.26 10.45 -7.77
CA ARG A 30 -16.55 10.81 -7.14
C ARG A 30 -17.72 10.68 -8.09
N MET A 31 -17.56 11.17 -9.31
CA MET A 31 -18.59 11.09 -10.34
C MET A 31 -18.85 9.66 -10.83
N GLY A 32 -17.84 8.78 -10.76
CA GLY A 32 -17.93 7.35 -11.04
C GLY A 32 -18.65 6.59 -9.92
N SER A 33 -18.27 6.83 -8.66
CA SER A 33 -18.84 6.14 -7.49
C SER A 33 -20.33 6.40 -7.30
N LYS A 34 -20.87 7.53 -7.79
CA LYS A 34 -22.32 7.79 -7.83
C LYS A 34 -23.11 6.95 -8.85
N LYS A 35 -22.42 6.32 -9.81
CA LYS A 35 -23.03 5.56 -10.91
C LYS A 35 -22.70 4.08 -10.87
N LEU A 36 -21.59 3.73 -10.24
CA LEU A 36 -21.08 2.37 -10.15
C LEU A 36 -21.43 1.78 -8.80
N LYS A 37 -21.42 0.46 -8.75
CA LYS A 37 -21.57 -0.34 -7.55
C LYS A 37 -20.45 -1.37 -7.57
N LEU A 38 -19.86 -1.63 -6.41
CA LEU A 38 -18.86 -2.68 -6.26
C LEU A 38 -19.45 -3.80 -5.42
N ASN A 39 -19.58 -5.00 -6.00
CA ASN A 39 -19.94 -6.19 -5.25
C ASN A 39 -18.72 -6.63 -4.44
N GLY A 40 -18.58 -6.11 -3.22
CA GLY A 40 -17.59 -6.61 -2.28
C GLY A 40 -17.95 -8.02 -1.80
N THR A 41 -16.97 -8.72 -1.26
CA THR A 41 -17.15 -10.07 -0.70
C THR A 41 -18.14 -10.09 0.49
N ILE A 42 -18.25 -8.96 1.20
CA ILE A 42 -19.08 -8.83 2.40
C ILE A 42 -20.41 -8.13 2.11
N ARG A 43 -20.37 -7.04 1.34
CA ARG A 43 -21.54 -6.25 0.95
C ARG A 43 -21.29 -5.45 -0.32
N GLU A 44 -22.37 -5.01 -0.96
CA GLU A 44 -22.30 -4.03 -2.05
C GLU A 44 -21.85 -2.66 -1.50
N LEU A 45 -20.88 -2.04 -2.17
CA LEU A 45 -20.42 -0.68 -1.88
C LEU A 45 -21.00 0.27 -2.93
N VAL A 46 -21.59 1.37 -2.46
CA VAL A 46 -22.24 2.38 -3.31
C VAL A 46 -21.86 3.80 -2.87
N GLU A 47 -21.96 4.75 -3.79
CA GLU A 47 -21.84 6.19 -3.52
C GLU A 47 -20.60 6.58 -2.71
N ASP A 48 -20.78 7.18 -1.52
CA ASP A 48 -19.69 7.70 -0.68
C ASP A 48 -18.83 6.57 -0.09
N GLU A 49 -19.40 5.40 0.18
CA GLU A 49 -18.64 4.24 0.65
C GLU A 49 -17.74 3.69 -0.47
N LEU A 50 -18.28 3.62 -1.69
CA LEU A 50 -17.49 3.25 -2.87
C LEU A 50 -16.41 4.30 -3.17
N PHE A 51 -16.73 5.59 -3.05
CA PHE A 51 -15.76 6.67 -3.20
C PHE A 51 -14.61 6.53 -2.19
N GLY A 52 -14.93 6.39 -0.89
CA GLY A 52 -13.93 6.20 0.16
C GLY A 52 -13.03 4.99 -0.10
N THR A 53 -13.63 3.86 -0.48
CA THR A 53 -12.88 2.62 -0.78
C THR A 53 -11.93 2.80 -1.96
N VAL A 54 -12.36 3.44 -3.05
CA VAL A 54 -11.49 3.71 -4.22
C VAL A 54 -10.37 4.68 -3.85
N MET A 55 -10.65 5.68 -3.00
CA MET A 55 -9.62 6.59 -2.49
C MET A 55 -8.59 5.87 -1.61
N ASP A 56 -9.02 4.91 -0.79
CA ASP A 56 -8.12 4.07 0.00
C ASP A 56 -7.28 3.14 -0.87
N ILE A 57 -7.84 2.53 -1.92
CA ILE A 57 -7.09 1.73 -2.90
C ILE A 57 -6.03 2.58 -3.60
N LYS A 58 -6.41 3.80 -4.03
CA LYS A 58 -5.46 4.75 -4.64
C LYS A 58 -4.34 5.08 -3.67
N LYS A 59 -4.69 5.42 -2.42
CA LYS A 59 -3.73 5.74 -1.36
C LYS A 59 -2.78 4.57 -1.06
N TYR A 60 -3.29 3.35 -1.00
CA TYR A 60 -2.51 2.13 -0.82
C TYR A 60 -1.44 1.99 -1.91
N ARG A 61 -1.84 2.13 -3.18
CA ARG A 61 -0.90 2.09 -4.31
C ARG A 61 0.12 3.24 -4.24
N ASP A 62 -0.33 4.46 -4.03
CA ASP A 62 0.55 5.64 -3.98
C ASP A 62 1.55 5.57 -2.82
N LEU A 63 1.23 4.86 -1.73
CA LEU A 63 2.16 4.57 -0.62
C LEU A 63 3.21 3.54 -1.02
N PHE A 64 2.80 2.45 -1.69
CA PHE A 64 3.74 1.47 -2.23
C PHE A 64 4.72 2.10 -3.21
N ASP A 65 4.22 2.89 -4.17
CA ASP A 65 5.04 3.53 -5.21
C ASP A 65 6.10 4.47 -4.60
N ARG A 66 5.77 5.17 -3.50
CA ARG A 66 6.71 6.07 -2.81
C ARG A 66 7.79 5.34 -2.04
N MET A 67 7.48 4.19 -1.44
CA MET A 67 8.45 3.45 -0.61
C MET A 67 9.26 2.43 -1.42
N SER A 68 8.72 1.94 -2.53
CA SER A 68 9.30 0.82 -3.29
C SER A 68 10.23 1.33 -4.39
N SER A 69 11.48 1.62 -4.02
CA SER A 69 12.51 2.03 -4.99
C SER A 69 12.82 0.98 -6.06
N ASN A 70 12.54 -0.30 -5.78
CA ASN A 70 12.67 -1.41 -6.72
C ASN A 70 11.69 -2.54 -6.36
N LEU A 71 11.64 -3.57 -7.21
CA LEU A 71 10.75 -4.72 -7.03
C LEU A 71 11.06 -5.53 -5.75
N GLN A 72 12.32 -5.61 -5.34
CA GLN A 72 12.72 -6.37 -4.15
C GLN A 72 12.19 -5.72 -2.87
N LEU A 73 12.33 -4.41 -2.76
CA LEU A 73 11.80 -3.64 -1.63
C LEU A 73 10.26 -3.64 -1.63
N TYR A 74 9.64 -3.59 -2.82
CA TYR A 74 8.19 -3.78 -2.95
C TYR A 74 7.74 -5.11 -2.33
N ARG A 75 8.43 -6.22 -2.64
CA ARG A 75 8.11 -7.55 -2.11
C ARG A 75 8.28 -7.62 -0.60
N LEU A 76 9.35 -7.05 -0.06
CA LEU A 76 9.54 -6.98 1.39
C LEU A 76 8.39 -6.20 2.07
N ILE A 77 8.05 -5.01 1.57
CA ILE A 77 6.95 -4.21 2.15
C ILE A 77 5.63 -4.97 2.03
N GLN A 78 5.39 -5.63 0.89
CA GLN A 78 4.21 -6.46 0.68
C GLN A 78 4.12 -7.58 1.73
N LEU A 79 5.23 -8.29 1.96
CA LEU A 79 5.32 -9.34 2.97
C LEU A 79 5.01 -8.80 4.37
N MET A 80 5.66 -7.71 4.75
CA MET A 80 5.47 -7.08 6.06
C MET A 80 4.00 -6.68 6.29
N VAL A 81 3.36 -6.09 5.27
CA VAL A 81 1.96 -5.68 5.33
C VAL A 81 1.03 -6.90 5.42
N GLN A 82 1.28 -7.96 4.64
CA GLN A 82 0.47 -9.19 4.64
C GLN A 82 0.50 -9.92 5.98
N HIS A 83 1.65 -9.86 6.67
CA HIS A 83 1.83 -10.47 7.99
C HIS A 83 1.59 -9.48 9.15
N GLU A 84 1.01 -8.31 8.87
CA GLU A 84 0.70 -7.26 9.85
C GLU A 84 1.87 -6.87 10.76
N VAL A 85 3.08 -6.80 10.21
CA VAL A 85 4.28 -6.42 10.97
C VAL A 85 4.16 -4.97 11.42
N GLU A 86 4.13 -4.74 12.73
CA GLU A 86 4.10 -3.39 13.30
C GLU A 86 5.52 -2.85 13.53
N LEU A 87 5.74 -1.60 13.12
CA LEU A 87 6.98 -0.88 13.35
C LEU A 87 6.71 0.32 14.25
N GLU A 88 7.39 0.40 15.39
CA GLU A 88 7.37 1.57 16.27
C GLU A 88 8.46 2.59 15.91
N HIS A 89 9.55 2.12 15.28
CA HIS A 89 10.74 2.91 14.96
C HIS A 89 11.21 2.65 13.52
N ALA A 90 11.90 3.64 12.94
CA ALA A 90 12.59 3.48 11.67
C ALA A 90 13.96 2.81 11.88
N GLY A 91 14.59 2.36 10.80
CA GLY A 91 15.94 1.82 10.82
C GLY A 91 15.98 0.33 10.45
N ALA A 92 17.04 -0.06 9.76
CA ALA A 92 17.18 -1.39 9.21
C ALA A 92 17.22 -2.47 10.31
N GLU A 93 17.91 -2.20 11.42
CA GLU A 93 17.99 -3.14 12.55
C GLU A 93 16.61 -3.45 13.14
N HIS A 94 15.81 -2.41 13.39
CA HIS A 94 14.45 -2.57 13.91
C HIS A 94 13.55 -3.33 12.94
N ILE A 95 13.64 -3.02 11.63
CA ILE A 95 12.89 -3.73 10.60
C ILE A 95 13.24 -5.21 10.62
N LEU A 96 14.53 -5.56 10.63
CA LEU A 96 14.99 -6.95 10.67
C LEU A 96 14.52 -7.68 11.94
N GLU A 97 14.60 -7.03 13.10
CA GLU A 97 14.09 -7.57 14.36
C GLU A 97 12.59 -7.90 14.26
N LYS A 98 11.80 -7.01 13.65
CA LYS A 98 10.35 -7.18 13.53
C LYS A 98 9.91 -8.23 12.53
N ILE A 99 10.69 -8.47 11.48
CA ILE A 99 10.40 -9.54 10.52
C ILE A 99 11.00 -10.89 10.94
N GLN A 100 11.96 -10.92 11.87
CA GLN A 100 12.58 -12.16 12.34
C GLN A 100 11.56 -13.20 12.83
N PRO A 101 10.48 -12.86 13.58
CA PRO A 101 9.46 -13.83 13.99
C PRO A 101 8.72 -14.50 12.84
N LEU A 102 8.77 -13.95 11.61
CA LEU A 102 8.13 -14.56 10.44
C LEU A 102 8.75 -15.90 10.06
N VAL A 103 9.98 -16.22 10.50
CA VAL A 103 10.60 -17.56 10.37
C VAL A 103 9.70 -18.68 10.93
N GLN A 104 8.83 -18.37 11.89
CA GLN A 104 7.93 -19.34 12.52
C GLN A 104 6.63 -19.54 11.74
N GLN A 105 6.29 -18.60 10.85
CA GLN A 105 5.02 -18.57 10.13
C GLN A 105 5.19 -18.93 8.65
N ILE A 106 6.37 -18.67 8.10
CA ILE A 106 6.67 -18.81 6.68
C ILE A 106 7.71 -19.92 6.52
N PRO A 107 7.36 -21.04 5.85
CA PRO A 107 8.34 -22.07 5.50
C PRO A 107 9.48 -21.50 4.67
N GLU A 108 10.70 -21.95 4.97
CA GLU A 108 11.91 -21.59 4.20
C GLU A 108 12.21 -20.09 4.21
N PHE A 109 11.78 -19.38 5.26
CA PHE A 109 12.11 -17.98 5.50
C PHE A 109 13.44 -17.87 6.25
N PHE A 110 14.47 -17.32 5.59
CA PHE A 110 15.77 -17.06 6.20
C PHE A 110 16.22 -15.64 5.92
N ILE A 111 16.94 -15.06 6.88
CA ILE A 111 17.56 -13.75 6.74
C ILE A 111 19.07 -13.92 6.87
N GLU A 112 19.80 -13.52 5.84
CA GLU A 112 21.25 -13.47 5.85
C GLU A 112 21.72 -12.01 5.75
N ARG A 113 22.70 -11.65 6.56
CA ARG A 113 23.33 -10.34 6.55
C ARG A 113 24.81 -10.50 6.25
N ASP A 114 25.24 -9.94 5.13
CA ASP A 114 26.65 -9.76 4.85
C ASP A 114 27.11 -8.46 5.52
N THR A 115 27.87 -8.60 6.60
CA THR A 115 28.41 -7.48 7.38
C THR A 115 29.52 -6.72 6.67
N GLU A 116 30.20 -7.33 5.69
CA GLU A 116 31.28 -6.69 4.94
C GLU A 116 30.73 -5.80 3.83
N THR A 117 29.72 -6.28 3.10
CA THR A 117 29.11 -5.53 1.98
C THR A 117 27.88 -4.72 2.39
N GLY A 118 27.33 -4.95 3.59
CA GLY A 118 26.08 -4.34 4.05
C GLY A 118 24.86 -4.82 3.27
N LYS A 119 24.98 -5.94 2.55
CA LYS A 119 23.86 -6.59 1.85
C LYS A 119 23.03 -7.42 2.82
N ILE A 120 21.73 -7.42 2.57
CA ILE A 120 20.77 -8.25 3.28
C ILE A 120 20.09 -9.11 2.22
N LYS A 121 20.00 -10.40 2.53
CA LYS A 121 19.27 -11.39 1.73
C LYS A 121 18.14 -11.96 2.57
N ILE A 122 16.94 -11.99 1.99
CA ILE A 122 15.82 -12.74 2.54
C ILE A 122 15.52 -13.87 1.56
N LEU A 123 15.69 -15.10 2.03
CA LEU A 123 15.32 -16.29 1.29
C LEU A 123 13.88 -16.65 1.67
N LEU A 124 13.09 -16.92 0.65
CA LEU A 124 11.74 -17.44 0.69
C LEU A 124 11.72 -18.66 -0.23
N LYS A 125 10.75 -19.57 -0.03
CA LYS A 125 10.67 -20.85 -0.75
C LYS A 125 10.99 -20.78 -2.26
N ASP A 126 10.38 -19.83 -2.97
CA ASP A 126 10.53 -19.69 -4.43
C ASP A 126 11.18 -18.36 -4.85
N GLU A 127 11.67 -17.55 -3.91
CA GLU A 127 12.25 -16.24 -4.21
C GLU A 127 13.38 -15.84 -3.26
N GLU A 128 14.37 -15.12 -3.79
CA GLU A 128 15.42 -14.47 -3.00
C GLU A 128 15.26 -12.96 -3.18
N LEU A 129 15.14 -12.25 -2.05
CA LEU A 129 15.11 -10.80 -1.99
C LEU A 129 16.48 -10.30 -1.56
N GLU A 130 17.11 -9.44 -2.36
CA GLU A 130 18.38 -8.79 -2.02
C GLU A 130 18.20 -7.27 -2.00
N PHE A 131 18.66 -6.64 -0.93
CA PHE A 131 18.69 -5.19 -0.77
C PHE A 131 19.85 -4.75 0.13
N SER A 132 20.24 -3.49 0.04
CA SER A 132 21.29 -2.93 0.89
C SER A 132 20.72 -2.45 2.24
N TRP A 133 21.57 -2.43 3.27
CA TRP A 133 21.25 -1.85 4.58
C TRP A 133 20.64 -0.45 4.46
N ASN A 134 21.22 0.40 3.60
CA ASN A 134 20.74 1.76 3.37
C ASN A 134 19.32 1.81 2.80
N GLN A 135 18.88 0.81 2.03
CA GLN A 135 17.50 0.79 1.52
C GLN A 135 16.48 0.56 2.63
N LEU A 136 16.82 -0.27 3.62
CA LEU A 136 15.98 -0.45 4.81
C LEU A 136 16.06 0.76 5.74
N GLU A 137 17.26 1.31 5.92
CA GLU A 137 17.48 2.47 6.79
C GLU A 137 16.65 3.69 6.34
N ASN A 138 16.49 3.86 5.02
CA ASN A 138 15.73 4.97 4.44
C ASN A 138 14.24 4.67 4.24
N LEU A 139 13.73 3.55 4.76
CA LEU A 139 12.31 3.23 4.66
C LEU A 139 11.50 4.20 5.53
N SER A 140 10.52 4.86 4.93
CA SER A 140 9.66 5.84 5.61
C SER A 140 8.73 5.16 6.60
N LEU A 141 9.03 5.26 7.90
CA LEU A 141 8.17 4.74 8.97
C LEU A 141 6.74 5.30 8.87
N ASN A 142 6.61 6.60 8.63
CA ASN A 142 5.29 7.24 8.54
C ASN A 142 4.46 6.69 7.37
N ASP A 143 5.07 6.55 6.19
CA ASP A 143 4.35 5.98 5.04
C ASP A 143 4.04 4.49 5.28
N TYR A 144 4.92 3.74 5.92
CA TYR A 144 4.66 2.34 6.26
C TYR A 144 3.48 2.18 7.23
N VAL A 145 3.45 2.95 8.32
CA VAL A 145 2.35 2.92 9.29
C VAL A 145 1.03 3.31 8.63
N MET A 146 1.05 4.34 7.77
CA MET A 146 -0.13 4.72 7.00
C MET A 146 -0.57 3.61 6.03
N LEU A 147 0.37 2.91 5.39
CA LEU A 147 0.09 1.81 4.49
C LEU A 147 -0.57 0.65 5.22
N LEU A 148 -0.02 0.24 6.36
CA LEU A 148 -0.58 -0.82 7.18
C LEU A 148 -2.00 -0.50 7.65
N GLN A 149 -2.27 0.76 8.04
CA GLN A 149 -3.62 1.16 8.42
C GLN A 149 -4.60 1.09 7.23
N VAL A 150 -4.20 1.59 6.06
CA VAL A 150 -5.03 1.51 4.85
C VAL A 150 -5.27 0.05 4.45
N HIS A 151 -4.26 -0.80 4.57
CA HIS A 151 -4.39 -2.24 4.34
C HIS A 151 -5.47 -2.88 5.22
N ARG A 152 -5.42 -2.61 6.53
CA ARG A 152 -6.40 -3.10 7.51
C ARG A 152 -7.82 -2.65 7.16
N ASN A 153 -8.00 -1.39 6.77
CA ASN A 153 -9.30 -0.87 6.34
C ASN A 153 -9.82 -1.62 5.10
N LEU A 154 -8.96 -1.83 4.10
CA LEU A 154 -9.34 -2.53 2.87
C LEU A 154 -9.65 -4.00 3.12
N ILE A 155 -8.86 -4.70 3.94
CA ILE A 155 -9.14 -6.09 4.32
C ILE A 155 -10.49 -6.23 5.02
N GLN A 156 -10.88 -5.29 5.88
CA GLN A 156 -12.20 -5.34 6.54
C GLN A 156 -13.37 -5.25 5.55
N ILE A 157 -13.14 -4.67 4.37
CA ILE A 157 -14.15 -4.52 3.31
C ILE A 157 -14.15 -5.75 2.38
N PHE A 158 -12.97 -6.26 2.03
CA PHE A 158 -12.81 -7.30 1.01
C PHE A 158 -12.64 -8.71 1.58
N TRP A 159 -12.18 -8.87 2.81
CA TRP A 159 -11.81 -10.15 3.41
C TRP A 159 -12.62 -10.44 4.68
N ARG A 160 -13.76 -11.13 4.48
CA ARG A 160 -14.42 -11.91 5.55
C ARG A 160 -15.04 -13.20 5.02
N SER A 161 -14.35 -13.88 4.10
CA SER A 161 -14.63 -15.26 3.69
C SER A 161 -13.41 -16.14 4.01
N GLY A 162 -13.24 -16.47 5.29
CA GLY A 162 -12.09 -17.27 5.75
C GLY A 162 -12.20 -17.86 7.15
N LYS A 163 -13.38 -17.86 7.78
CA LYS A 163 -13.64 -18.67 8.97
C LYS A 163 -14.98 -19.38 8.82
N LEU A 164 -14.92 -20.60 8.29
CA LEU A 164 -15.61 -21.82 8.76
C LEU A 164 -15.48 -22.90 7.67
N ALA A 165 -14.30 -23.52 7.62
CA ALA A 165 -14.11 -24.88 7.10
C ALA A 165 -12.80 -25.42 7.69
N SER A 166 -12.82 -25.66 8.99
CA SER A 166 -11.99 -26.64 9.69
C SER A 166 -12.92 -27.42 10.60
#